data_AF-A0AAE7BKE7-F1
#
_entry.id   AF-A0AAE7BKE7-F1
#
_cell.length_a   1.000
_cell.length_b   1.000
_cell.length_c   1.000
_cell.angle_alpha   90.00
_cell.angle_beta   90.00
_cell.angle_gamma   90.00
#
_symmetry.space_group_name_H-M   'P 1'
#
loop_
_entity.id
_entity.type
_entity.pdbx_description
1 polymer ?
#
loop_
_entity_poly.entity_id
_entity_poly.type
_entity_poly.pdbx_seq_one_letter_code
_entity_poly.pdbx_strand_id
1 'polypeptide(L)'
;MFSVRSRAVSRLAAATVASGLVAAGVLTGAGTAVADEAAAGHPGGASATLSGLKTYDQAVIHGEGRDQKVSAGLFEMVVDGGGSLQTYCIDIHNPTQKEAKYRETAWDATSLNANKDAGKIRWILQNSYPQVNDLAALASKAGAGALTEKTAAAGTQVAIWRYSDGADVEALDPAAEKLADYLEQSAQALAEPKASLTLDPPAVSGKAGEKLGPVTVHTDAGSVSVTGPADASAGVTVVDEAGKPVTEAADGSRLFFDVPAAEEGAEHSGSAALTVQASTTVPVGRAFASDTKSQTQILAGSSESTVSATATAHWAGKGAIPAVSAEKNCSASGVDLTASNQGDEDFTFELMGVKHTIAAGRTQTVTVPLKEDQAYDFTITGPNGFEKRVTGVLDCKTAGETGSGGGAQPSSEPSPASAGSTPAGGAGEDLAATGGSSATPVIGGIAVALVVIGGATVFLLRRKKVSAES
;
A
#
# COMPACT_ATOMS: atom_id res chain seq x y z
N MET A 1 0.89 -83.29 -33.70
CA MET A 1 0.64 -83.44 -32.25
C MET A 1 1.30 -82.28 -31.53
N PHE A 2 0.49 -81.47 -30.83
CA PHE A 2 0.71 -80.58 -29.66
C PHE A 2 2.16 -80.11 -29.35
N SER A 3 2.54 -78.82 -29.40
CA SER A 3 2.18 -77.62 -28.59
C SER A 3 2.85 -77.48 -27.20
N VAL A 4 3.27 -76.23 -26.89
CA VAL A 4 3.62 -75.56 -25.60
C VAL A 4 5.07 -75.74 -25.08
N ARG A 5 5.98 -74.74 -25.08
CA ARG A 5 6.20 -73.49 -24.27
C ARG A 5 6.61 -73.66 -22.79
N SER A 6 7.78 -73.12 -22.40
CA SER A 6 8.05 -72.39 -21.13
C SER A 6 9.47 -71.78 -21.18
N ARG A 7 9.65 -70.44 -21.19
CA ARG A 7 9.77 -69.47 -20.07
C ARG A 7 10.98 -69.67 -19.14
N ALA A 8 12.05 -68.91 -19.40
CA ALA A 8 13.11 -68.63 -18.45
C ALA A 8 12.70 -67.48 -17.51
N VAL A 9 12.98 -67.64 -16.21
CA VAL A 9 12.62 -66.74 -15.13
C VAL A 9 13.75 -65.73 -14.92
N SER A 10 13.49 -64.46 -15.23
CA SER A 10 14.32 -63.33 -14.81
C SER A 10 13.68 -62.67 -13.59
N ARG A 11 14.53 -62.44 -12.59
CA ARG A 11 14.24 -61.86 -11.28
C ARG A 11 13.64 -60.45 -11.42
N LEU A 12 12.48 -60.22 -10.82
CA LEU A 12 11.99 -58.87 -10.48
C LEU A 12 11.92 -58.77 -8.95
N ALA A 13 12.78 -57.93 -8.39
CA ALA A 13 12.59 -57.40 -7.05
C ALA A 13 11.63 -56.20 -7.18
N ALA A 14 10.41 -56.35 -6.70
CA ALA A 14 9.46 -55.26 -6.54
C ALA A 14 9.77 -54.53 -5.22
N ALA A 15 10.25 -53.30 -5.30
CA ALA A 15 10.26 -52.39 -4.17
C ALA A 15 8.86 -51.75 -4.07
N THR A 16 8.07 -52.17 -3.09
CA THR A 16 6.81 -51.53 -2.72
C THR A 16 7.12 -50.24 -1.96
N VAL A 17 6.99 -49.08 -2.62
CA VAL A 17 6.90 -47.79 -1.92
C VAL A 17 5.44 -47.62 -1.51
N ALA A 18 5.16 -47.88 -0.23
CA ALA A 18 3.92 -47.50 0.41
C ALA A 18 3.97 -46.00 0.73
N SER A 19 3.42 -45.17 -0.13
CA SER A 19 3.12 -43.77 0.19
C SER A 19 1.79 -43.73 0.94
N GLY A 20 1.85 -43.47 2.25
CA GLY A 20 0.69 -43.36 3.11
C GLY A 20 -0.22 -42.20 2.70
N LEU A 21 -1.51 -42.50 2.56
CA LEU A 21 -2.56 -41.50 2.60
C LEU A 21 -2.57 -40.85 3.99
N VAL A 22 -2.21 -39.58 4.07
CA VAL A 22 -2.62 -38.74 5.20
C VAL A 22 -4.04 -38.28 4.89
N ALA A 23 -5.01 -38.85 5.63
CA ALA A 23 -6.36 -38.32 5.69
C ALA A 23 -6.30 -36.92 6.32
N ALA A 24 -6.39 -35.88 5.50
CA ALA A 24 -6.65 -34.53 5.97
C ALA A 24 -8.07 -34.49 6.53
N GLY A 25 -8.18 -34.35 7.84
CA GLY A 25 -9.44 -34.19 8.54
C GLY A 25 -10.17 -32.94 8.04
N VAL A 26 -11.47 -33.09 7.84
CA VAL A 26 -12.39 -32.01 7.52
C VAL A 26 -12.47 -31.07 8.73
N LEU A 27 -11.75 -29.95 8.67
CA LEU A 27 -12.09 -28.77 9.47
C LEU A 27 -13.17 -28.01 8.70
N THR A 28 -14.41 -28.35 9.05
CA THR A 28 -15.57 -27.50 8.78
C THR A 28 -15.42 -26.20 9.56
N GLY A 29 -15.64 -25.06 8.90
CA GLY A 29 -15.90 -23.78 9.56
C GLY A 29 -14.69 -22.91 9.89
N ALA A 30 -14.08 -22.32 8.87
CA ALA A 30 -13.47 -20.99 8.98
C ALA A 30 -13.62 -20.34 7.60
N GLY A 31 -14.37 -19.24 7.51
CA GLY A 31 -14.48 -18.46 6.28
C GLY A 31 -13.09 -18.15 5.76
N THR A 32 -12.89 -18.39 4.48
CA THR A 32 -11.65 -18.08 3.78
C THR A 32 -11.45 -16.56 3.83
N ALA A 33 -10.61 -16.12 4.76
CA ALA A 33 -10.10 -14.76 4.78
C ALA A 33 -9.31 -14.55 3.49
N VAL A 34 -9.97 -13.94 2.50
CA VAL A 34 -9.31 -13.33 1.35
C VAL A 34 -8.32 -12.32 1.93
N ALA A 35 -7.04 -12.45 1.60
CA ALA A 35 -6.01 -11.56 2.12
C ALA A 35 -6.39 -10.09 1.83
N ASP A 36 -6.60 -9.34 2.91
CA ASP A 36 -7.11 -7.97 3.04
C ASP A 36 -6.13 -6.90 2.48
N GLU A 37 -5.19 -7.25 1.60
CA GLU A 37 -4.31 -6.26 0.92
C GLU A 37 -4.92 -5.77 -0.41
N ALA A 38 -5.84 -6.52 -1.02
CA ALA A 38 -6.61 -6.09 -2.20
C ALA A 38 -7.79 -5.17 -1.84
N ALA A 39 -8.20 -5.11 -0.57
CA ALA A 39 -9.36 -4.36 -0.12
C ALA A 39 -9.10 -2.88 0.15
N ALA A 40 -7.84 -2.46 0.29
CA ALA A 40 -7.46 -1.09 0.64
C ALA A 40 -7.38 -0.16 -0.58
N GLY A 41 -8.50 0.02 -1.30
CA GLY A 41 -8.86 1.22 -2.11
C GLY A 41 -7.86 1.90 -3.05
N HIS A 42 -6.65 1.38 -3.29
CA HIS A 42 -5.59 2.11 -3.99
C HIS A 42 -5.71 1.95 -5.51
N PRO A 43 -5.56 3.04 -6.29
CA PRO A 43 -5.81 3.03 -7.73
C PRO A 43 -4.78 2.22 -8.54
N GLY A 44 -3.63 1.88 -7.96
CA GLY A 44 -2.56 1.08 -8.58
C GLY A 44 -1.19 1.76 -8.56
N GLY A 45 -0.18 1.07 -9.09
CA GLY A 45 1.17 1.59 -9.32
C GLY A 45 2.25 0.78 -8.61
N ALA A 46 3.40 1.40 -8.35
CA ALA A 46 4.45 0.80 -7.55
C ALA A 46 4.11 0.85 -6.05
N SER A 47 4.40 -0.24 -5.34
CA SER A 47 4.46 -0.28 -3.86
C SER A 47 5.87 -0.65 -3.45
N ALA A 48 6.42 0.05 -2.46
CA ALA A 48 7.82 -0.11 -2.08
C ALA A 48 8.05 0.07 -0.58
N THR A 49 9.06 -0.60 -0.05
CA THR A 49 9.47 -0.51 1.36
C THR A 49 10.74 0.33 1.48
N LEU A 50 10.73 1.30 2.39
CA LEU A 50 11.85 2.20 2.62
C LEU A 50 13.08 1.46 3.17
N SER A 51 14.20 1.58 2.47
CA SER A 51 15.53 1.07 2.91
C SER A 51 16.37 2.13 3.63
N GLY A 52 15.94 3.39 3.61
CA GLY A 52 16.55 4.53 4.29
C GLY A 52 17.42 5.39 3.38
N LEU A 53 18.03 6.42 3.98
CA LEU A 53 18.91 7.38 3.30
C LEU A 53 20.26 6.71 2.94
N LYS A 54 20.68 6.78 1.68
CA LYS A 54 21.88 6.07 1.17
C LYS A 54 22.98 7.01 0.71
N THR A 55 22.63 7.99 -0.12
CA THR A 55 23.59 8.92 -0.72
C THR A 55 23.27 10.32 -0.25
N TYR A 56 24.05 10.81 0.71
CA TYR A 56 23.75 12.06 1.40
C TYR A 56 25.01 12.78 1.86
N ASP A 57 24.84 14.09 2.08
CA ASP A 57 25.74 14.96 2.83
C ASP A 57 24.92 15.74 3.87
N GLN A 58 25.51 16.77 4.48
CA GLN A 58 24.87 17.58 5.51
C GLN A 58 24.25 18.87 4.94
N ALA A 59 23.15 19.30 5.54
CA ALA A 59 22.55 20.61 5.36
C ALA A 59 22.32 21.26 6.74
N VAL A 60 22.12 22.57 6.74
CA VAL A 60 21.81 23.38 7.91
C VAL A 60 20.47 24.06 7.69
N ILE A 61 19.51 23.76 8.56
CA ILE A 61 18.24 24.48 8.63
C ILE A 61 18.43 25.66 9.57
N HIS A 62 18.09 26.85 9.12
CA HIS A 62 18.09 28.07 9.90
C HIS A 62 16.70 28.29 10.50
N GLY A 63 16.65 28.58 11.80
CA GLY A 63 15.40 28.80 12.52
C GLY A 63 15.57 29.81 13.64
N GLU A 64 14.45 30.33 14.16
CA GLU A 64 14.43 31.47 15.10
C GLU A 64 15.20 31.26 16.42
N GLY A 65 15.58 30.02 16.76
CA GLY A 65 16.28 29.69 18.01
C GLY A 65 17.69 29.11 17.87
N ARG A 66 17.99 28.38 16.79
CA ARG A 66 19.32 27.81 16.48
C ARG A 66 19.36 27.16 15.11
N ASP A 67 20.56 27.11 14.53
CA ASP A 67 20.86 26.28 13.37
C ASP A 67 20.77 24.80 13.72
N GLN A 68 20.16 24.01 12.83
CA GLN A 68 20.06 22.58 12.95
C GLN A 68 20.76 21.88 11.78
N LYS A 69 21.73 21.03 12.09
CA LYS A 69 22.33 20.12 11.10
C LYS A 69 21.44 18.92 10.85
N VAL A 70 21.21 18.61 9.58
CA VAL A 70 20.42 17.48 9.11
C VAL A 70 21.15 16.78 7.96
N SER A 71 20.81 15.52 7.71
CA SER A 71 21.31 14.82 6.53
C SER A 71 20.37 15.06 5.36
N ALA A 72 20.94 15.41 4.20
CA ALA A 72 20.21 15.76 2.98
C ALA A 72 20.68 14.85 1.83
N GLY A 73 19.76 14.16 1.17
CA GLY A 73 20.13 13.30 0.06
C GLY A 73 19.08 12.28 -0.34
N LEU A 74 19.55 11.27 -1.05
CA LEU A 74 18.74 10.29 -1.76
C LEU A 74 18.43 9.06 -0.89
N PHE A 75 17.14 8.77 -0.77
CA PHE A 75 16.61 7.56 -0.15
C PHE A 75 16.46 6.46 -1.17
N GLU A 76 16.60 5.22 -0.72
CA GLU A 76 16.29 4.04 -1.52
C GLU A 76 15.07 3.30 -0.96
N MET A 77 14.26 2.76 -1.87
CA MET A 77 13.15 1.85 -1.56
C MET A 77 13.26 0.59 -2.41
N VAL A 78 12.80 -0.53 -1.87
CA VAL A 78 12.71 -1.80 -2.57
C VAL A 78 11.27 -2.01 -2.99
N VAL A 79 11.04 -2.23 -4.29
CA VAL A 79 9.70 -2.42 -4.85
C VAL A 79 9.20 -3.84 -4.59
N ASP A 80 7.94 -3.95 -4.17
CA ASP A 80 7.26 -5.23 -4.01
C ASP A 80 7.19 -5.96 -5.36
N GLY A 81 7.69 -7.19 -5.41
CA GLY A 81 7.76 -7.95 -6.66
C GLY A 81 8.96 -7.61 -7.55
N GLY A 82 9.89 -6.75 -7.10
CA GLY A 82 11.18 -6.52 -7.75
C GLY A 82 11.38 -5.12 -8.32
N GLY A 83 12.63 -4.66 -8.27
CA GLY A 83 13.04 -3.30 -8.64
C GLY A 83 13.39 -2.44 -7.43
N SER A 84 13.89 -1.24 -7.70
CA SER A 84 14.24 -0.25 -6.70
C SER A 84 13.88 1.17 -7.15
N LEU A 85 13.57 1.99 -6.15
CA LEU A 85 13.26 3.40 -6.33
C LEU A 85 14.27 4.25 -5.57
N GLN A 86 14.58 5.39 -6.15
CA GLN A 86 15.38 6.45 -5.55
C GLN A 86 14.50 7.67 -5.36
N THR A 87 14.45 8.21 -4.14
CA THR A 87 13.51 9.26 -3.74
C THR A 87 14.17 10.35 -2.92
N TYR A 88 13.56 11.54 -2.93
CA TYR A 88 13.87 12.65 -2.02
C TYR A 88 12.69 12.94 -1.09
N CYS A 89 13.00 13.53 0.05
CA CYS A 89 12.03 13.98 1.05
C CYS A 89 11.28 15.23 0.58
N ILE A 90 9.97 15.30 0.84
CA ILE A 90 9.11 16.48 0.64
C ILE A 90 8.83 17.23 1.95
N ASP A 91 9.00 16.59 3.11
CA ASP A 91 8.75 17.23 4.41
C ASP A 91 10.00 17.14 5.27
N ILE A 92 10.71 18.26 5.39
CA ILE A 92 11.98 18.33 6.14
C ILE A 92 11.79 18.13 7.65
N HIS A 93 10.59 18.41 8.18
CA HIS A 93 10.32 18.40 9.63
C HIS A 93 9.63 17.11 10.10
N ASN A 94 9.09 16.30 9.19
CA ASN A 94 8.51 15.01 9.52
C ASN A 94 9.49 13.87 9.16
N PRO A 95 10.01 13.08 10.12
CA PRO A 95 10.97 12.03 9.81
C PRO A 95 10.32 10.85 9.07
N THR A 96 11.10 10.17 8.22
CA THR A 96 10.67 8.87 7.68
C THR A 96 10.52 7.83 8.81
N GLN A 97 9.65 6.83 8.64
CA GLN A 97 9.51 5.72 9.58
C GLN A 97 10.19 4.45 9.07
N LYS A 98 10.75 3.68 10.01
CA LYS A 98 11.52 2.47 9.67
C LYS A 98 10.63 1.45 8.97
N GLU A 99 11.09 0.92 7.84
CA GLU A 99 10.40 -0.10 7.06
C GLU A 99 8.98 0.32 6.65
N ALA A 100 8.72 1.63 6.57
CA ALA A 100 7.45 2.15 6.09
C ALA A 100 7.20 1.66 4.66
N LYS A 101 6.00 1.14 4.44
CA LYS A 101 5.48 0.86 3.10
C LYS A 101 4.98 2.16 2.49
N TYR A 102 5.35 2.37 1.24
CA TYR A 102 4.97 3.50 0.42
C TYR A 102 4.25 3.00 -0.82
N ARG A 103 3.32 3.82 -1.30
CA ARG A 103 2.58 3.56 -2.53
C ARG A 103 2.69 4.77 -3.43
N GLU A 104 2.75 4.52 -4.73
CA GLU A 104 2.63 5.58 -5.72
C GLU A 104 1.29 6.31 -5.53
N THR A 105 1.33 7.63 -5.41
CA THR A 105 0.17 8.46 -5.07
C THR A 105 0.19 9.73 -5.92
N ALA A 106 -0.99 10.22 -6.30
CA ALA A 106 -1.11 11.49 -7.00
C ALA A 106 -0.77 12.68 -6.08
N TRP A 107 -0.28 13.79 -6.63
CA TRP A 107 0.13 14.94 -5.82
C TRP A 107 -1.02 15.50 -4.97
N ASP A 108 -2.23 15.51 -5.53
CA ASP A 108 -3.46 16.00 -4.88
C ASP A 108 -3.89 15.20 -3.63
N ALA A 109 -3.37 13.99 -3.47
CA ALA A 109 -3.59 13.11 -2.33
C ALA A 109 -2.42 13.10 -1.33
N THR A 110 -1.51 14.07 -1.42
CA THR A 110 -0.32 14.21 -0.55
C THR A 110 -0.11 15.65 -0.08
N SER A 111 0.95 15.89 0.69
CA SER A 111 1.43 17.23 1.04
C SER A 111 1.82 18.12 -0.16
N LEU A 112 1.92 17.56 -1.36
CA LEU A 112 2.13 18.34 -2.59
C LEU A 112 0.85 18.99 -3.15
N ASN A 113 -0.35 18.63 -2.66
CA ASN A 113 -1.63 19.07 -3.25
C ASN A 113 -1.77 20.61 -3.33
N ALA A 114 -1.40 21.30 -2.25
CA ALA A 114 -1.51 22.76 -2.13
C ALA A 114 -0.23 23.48 -2.58
N ASN A 115 0.82 22.72 -2.91
CA ASN A 115 2.11 23.26 -3.27
C ASN A 115 2.13 23.69 -4.74
N LYS A 116 1.95 25.00 -4.96
CA LYS A 116 2.02 25.65 -6.27
C LYS A 116 3.38 25.47 -6.99
N ASP A 117 4.43 25.13 -6.25
CA ASP A 117 5.79 24.93 -6.74
C ASP A 117 6.14 23.44 -6.95
N ALA A 118 5.20 22.49 -6.75
CA ALA A 118 5.42 21.05 -6.99
C ALA A 118 5.97 20.76 -8.41
N GLY A 119 5.52 21.52 -9.41
CA GLY A 119 6.03 21.43 -10.77
C GLY A 119 7.52 21.80 -10.90
N LYS A 120 8.02 22.71 -10.06
CA LYS A 120 9.45 23.09 -10.02
C LYS A 120 10.30 22.01 -9.37
N ILE A 121 9.76 21.35 -8.34
CA ILE A 121 10.40 20.17 -7.73
C ILE A 121 10.59 19.09 -8.81
N ARG A 122 9.56 18.81 -9.62
CA ARG A 122 9.70 17.88 -10.75
C ARG A 122 10.80 18.28 -11.73
N TRP A 123 10.90 19.57 -12.05
CA TRP A 123 11.98 20.06 -12.92
C TRP A 123 13.36 19.80 -12.32
N ILE A 124 13.53 20.06 -11.02
CA ILE A 124 14.78 19.79 -10.30
C ILE A 124 15.15 18.31 -10.41
N LEU A 125 14.19 17.41 -10.17
CA LEU A 125 14.40 15.96 -10.25
C LEU A 125 14.88 15.52 -11.64
N GLN A 126 14.39 16.14 -12.71
CA GLN A 126 14.80 15.83 -14.09
C GLN A 126 16.15 16.46 -14.50
N ASN A 127 16.57 17.51 -13.81
CA ASN A 127 17.74 18.32 -14.20
C ASN A 127 18.91 18.23 -13.21
N SER A 128 18.82 17.33 -12.23
CA SER A 128 19.86 17.09 -11.24
C SER A 128 20.10 15.59 -11.01
N TYR A 129 20.98 15.26 -10.08
CA TYR A 129 21.27 13.90 -9.65
C TYR A 129 20.00 13.23 -9.06
N PRO A 130 19.71 11.94 -9.36
CA PRO A 130 20.51 11.00 -10.14
C PRO A 130 20.21 11.00 -11.66
N GLN A 131 19.21 11.75 -12.15
CA GLN A 131 18.88 11.80 -13.58
C GLN A 131 20.02 12.37 -14.42
N VAL A 132 20.68 13.40 -13.90
CA VAL A 132 21.91 13.96 -14.46
C VAL A 132 23.09 13.46 -13.64
N ASN A 133 23.68 12.34 -14.06
CA ASN A 133 24.81 11.71 -13.36
C ASN A 133 26.19 12.12 -13.91
N ASP A 134 26.25 12.99 -14.94
CA ASP A 134 27.49 13.67 -15.30
C ASP A 134 27.73 14.83 -14.34
N LEU A 135 28.35 14.53 -13.20
CA LEU A 135 28.58 15.48 -12.11
C LEU A 135 29.50 16.63 -12.50
N ALA A 136 30.43 16.42 -13.45
CA ALA A 136 31.31 17.47 -13.93
C ALA A 136 30.54 18.48 -14.78
N ALA A 137 29.67 18.00 -15.68
CA ALA A 137 28.79 18.85 -16.46
C ALA A 137 27.78 19.59 -15.57
N LEU A 138 27.21 18.90 -14.58
CA LEU A 138 26.27 19.50 -13.62
C LEU A 138 26.95 20.61 -12.79
N ALA A 139 28.15 20.34 -12.26
CA ALA A 139 28.95 21.32 -11.55
C ALA A 139 29.26 22.55 -12.41
N SER A 140 29.62 22.33 -13.68
CA SER A 140 29.90 23.42 -14.62
C SER A 140 28.66 24.29 -14.90
N LYS A 141 27.47 23.69 -15.01
CA LYS A 141 26.21 24.44 -15.18
C LYS A 141 25.88 25.28 -13.95
N ALA A 142 26.08 24.71 -12.77
CA ALA A 142 25.83 25.38 -11.50
C ALA A 142 26.90 26.43 -11.12
N GLY A 143 28.03 26.50 -11.84
CA GLY A 143 29.17 27.31 -11.41
C GLY A 143 29.77 26.84 -10.06
N ALA A 144 29.55 25.57 -9.74
CA ALA A 144 29.97 24.91 -8.50
C ALA A 144 31.42 24.42 -8.59
N GLY A 145 31.98 24.06 -7.44
CA GLY A 145 33.20 23.26 -7.37
C GLY A 145 32.95 21.81 -7.82
N ALA A 146 33.94 20.94 -7.64
CA ALA A 146 33.76 19.53 -7.96
C ALA A 146 32.62 18.91 -7.14
N LEU A 147 31.68 18.26 -7.80
CA LEU A 147 30.58 17.54 -7.17
C LEU A 147 30.90 16.04 -7.06
N THR A 148 30.58 15.47 -5.92
CA THR A 148 30.43 14.03 -5.70
C THR A 148 28.95 13.65 -5.72
N GLU A 149 28.63 12.35 -5.78
CA GLU A 149 27.23 11.88 -5.69
C GLU A 149 26.56 12.37 -4.40
N LYS A 150 27.29 12.39 -3.27
CA LYS A 150 26.79 12.85 -1.97
C LYS A 150 26.45 14.33 -1.97
N THR A 151 27.39 15.18 -2.44
CA THR A 151 27.18 16.63 -2.50
C THR A 151 26.14 17.00 -3.55
N ALA A 152 26.06 16.28 -4.67
CA ALA A 152 25.01 16.47 -5.66
C ALA A 152 23.64 16.08 -5.12
N ALA A 153 23.54 14.96 -4.40
CA ALA A 153 22.31 14.55 -3.76
C ALA A 153 21.86 15.53 -2.67
N ALA A 154 22.80 16.04 -1.86
CA ALA A 154 22.52 17.05 -0.84
C ALA A 154 22.04 18.37 -1.45
N GLY A 155 22.75 18.91 -2.44
CA GLY A 155 22.33 20.14 -3.13
C GLY A 155 20.97 20.02 -3.82
N THR A 156 20.67 18.84 -4.38
CA THR A 156 19.36 18.55 -4.96
C THR A 156 18.27 18.53 -3.89
N GLN A 157 18.48 17.83 -2.76
CA GLN A 157 17.52 17.76 -1.66
C GLN A 157 17.26 19.15 -1.04
N VAL A 158 18.29 19.98 -0.89
CA VAL A 158 18.17 21.36 -0.39
C VAL A 158 17.30 22.20 -1.34
N ALA A 159 17.55 22.16 -2.65
CA ALA A 159 16.71 22.86 -3.62
C ALA A 159 15.24 22.39 -3.61
N ILE A 160 15.01 21.11 -3.35
CA ILE A 160 13.66 20.55 -3.17
C ILE A 160 13.01 21.16 -1.92
N TRP A 161 13.68 21.15 -0.77
CA TRP A 161 13.14 21.68 0.49
C TRP A 161 12.78 23.16 0.45
N ARG A 162 13.54 23.97 -0.32
CA ARG A 162 13.19 25.37 -0.56
C ARG A 162 11.85 25.55 -1.28
N TYR A 163 11.43 24.58 -2.10
CA TYR A 163 10.14 24.58 -2.77
C TYR A 163 9.06 23.77 -2.06
N SER A 164 9.41 22.67 -1.37
CA SER A 164 8.43 21.81 -0.68
C SER A 164 7.94 22.41 0.63
N ASP A 165 8.88 22.88 1.45
CA ASP A 165 8.63 23.37 2.80
C ASP A 165 8.74 24.91 2.91
N GLY A 166 9.27 25.58 1.87
CA GLY A 166 9.68 26.97 1.99
C GLY A 166 10.80 27.18 3.01
N ALA A 167 11.60 26.13 3.27
CA ALA A 167 12.56 26.11 4.35
C ALA A 167 13.73 27.07 4.10
N ASP A 168 14.18 27.74 5.16
CA ASP A 168 15.47 28.42 5.19
C ASP A 168 16.57 27.39 5.46
N VAL A 169 17.19 26.89 4.39
CA VAL A 169 18.11 25.77 4.43
C VAL A 169 19.24 25.93 3.42
N GLU A 170 20.46 25.64 3.89
CA GLU A 170 21.69 25.65 3.10
C GLU A 170 22.38 24.29 3.16
N ALA A 171 22.99 23.85 2.06
CA ALA A 171 23.91 22.73 2.08
C ALA A 171 25.21 23.12 2.80
N LEU A 172 25.74 22.23 3.65
CA LEU A 172 26.97 22.52 4.39
C LEU A 172 28.20 22.59 3.47
N ASP A 173 28.19 21.82 2.37
CA ASP A 173 29.23 21.85 1.36
C ASP A 173 29.00 23.01 0.36
N PRO A 174 29.99 23.89 0.12
CA PRO A 174 29.82 25.05 -0.75
C PRO A 174 29.53 24.71 -2.23
N ALA A 175 29.96 23.55 -2.73
CA ALA A 175 29.64 23.14 -4.09
C ALA A 175 28.21 22.58 -4.18
N ALA A 176 27.76 21.84 -3.16
CA ALA A 176 26.37 21.42 -3.02
C ALA A 176 25.43 22.64 -2.93
N GLU A 177 25.82 23.67 -2.18
CA GLU A 177 25.01 24.88 -2.01
C GLU A 177 24.84 25.65 -3.33
N LYS A 178 25.94 25.83 -4.08
CA LYS A 178 25.86 26.42 -5.42
C LYS A 178 25.00 25.61 -6.39
N LEU A 179 25.01 24.29 -6.27
CA LEU A 179 24.09 23.45 -7.04
C LEU A 179 22.64 23.72 -6.64
N ALA A 180 22.35 23.82 -5.34
CA ALA A 180 21.01 24.13 -4.84
C ALA A 180 20.50 25.47 -5.38
N ASP A 181 21.32 26.52 -5.30
CA ASP A 181 21.01 27.86 -5.82
C ASP A 181 20.71 27.84 -7.33
N TYR A 182 21.55 27.16 -8.11
CA TYR A 182 21.35 27.03 -9.55
C TYR A 182 20.02 26.34 -9.87
N LEU A 183 19.73 25.25 -9.18
CA LEU A 183 18.51 24.47 -9.38
C LEU A 183 17.27 25.29 -9.02
N GLU A 184 17.30 25.96 -7.88
CA GLU A 184 16.21 26.83 -7.42
C GLU A 184 15.92 27.95 -8.42
N GLN A 185 16.94 28.67 -8.86
CA GLN A 185 16.81 29.79 -9.80
C GLN A 185 16.36 29.35 -11.20
N SER A 186 16.72 28.13 -11.61
CA SER A 186 16.44 27.62 -12.96
C SER A 186 15.10 26.90 -13.08
N ALA A 187 14.51 26.49 -11.95
CA ALA A 187 13.37 25.58 -11.96
C ALA A 187 12.13 26.16 -12.63
N GLN A 188 11.51 25.35 -13.50
CA GLN A 188 10.29 25.69 -14.21
C GLN A 188 9.15 24.78 -13.77
N ALA A 189 7.92 25.30 -13.79
CA ALA A 189 6.76 24.50 -13.45
C ALA A 189 6.49 23.46 -14.54
N LEU A 190 6.51 22.18 -14.16
CA LEU A 190 6.09 21.05 -14.98
C LEU A 190 4.80 20.43 -14.43
N ALA A 191 3.98 19.84 -15.30
CA ALA A 191 2.81 19.08 -14.88
C ALA A 191 3.20 17.82 -14.11
N GLU A 192 2.29 17.29 -13.28
CA GLU A 192 2.45 15.97 -12.67
C GLU A 192 2.58 14.89 -13.75
N PRO A 193 3.52 13.92 -13.61
CA PRO A 193 3.58 12.79 -14.51
C PRO A 193 2.43 11.81 -14.23
N LYS A 194 1.93 11.14 -15.26
CA LYS A 194 0.89 10.11 -15.12
C LYS A 194 1.38 8.95 -14.26
N ALA A 195 0.44 8.26 -13.61
CA ALA A 195 0.76 7.06 -12.83
C ALA A 195 1.29 5.93 -13.72
N SER A 196 2.17 5.09 -13.16
CA SER A 196 2.76 3.95 -13.88
C SER A 196 1.72 2.90 -14.29
N LEU A 197 0.74 2.64 -13.43
CA LEU A 197 -0.36 1.70 -13.67
C LEU A 197 -1.55 2.03 -12.77
N THR A 198 -2.74 2.18 -13.34
CA THR A 198 -4.00 2.29 -12.58
C THR A 198 -5.16 1.58 -13.29
N LEU A 199 -6.20 1.23 -12.52
CA LEU A 199 -7.47 0.72 -13.03
C LEU A 199 -8.61 1.67 -12.66
N ASP A 200 -9.41 2.07 -13.64
CA ASP A 200 -10.51 3.01 -13.44
C ASP A 200 -11.84 2.53 -14.08
N PRO A 201 -12.94 2.39 -13.31
CA PRO A 201 -13.00 2.52 -11.86
C PRO A 201 -12.34 1.31 -11.14
N PRO A 202 -11.85 1.48 -9.91
CA PRO A 202 -11.24 0.39 -9.13
C PRO A 202 -12.28 -0.57 -8.52
N ALA A 203 -13.57 -0.25 -8.58
CA ALA A 203 -14.65 -1.12 -8.14
C ALA A 203 -15.87 -0.98 -9.04
N VAL A 204 -16.46 -2.11 -9.44
CA VAL A 204 -17.68 -2.19 -10.25
C VAL A 204 -18.71 -3.10 -9.59
N SER A 205 -19.98 -2.91 -9.93
CA SER A 205 -21.05 -3.81 -9.50
C SER A 205 -22.10 -4.02 -10.58
N GLY A 206 -22.95 -5.03 -10.41
CA GLY A 206 -24.10 -5.28 -11.30
C GLY A 206 -24.77 -6.62 -11.02
N LYS A 207 -25.64 -7.08 -11.92
CA LYS A 207 -26.42 -8.30 -11.66
C LYS A 207 -25.66 -9.57 -12.05
N ALA A 208 -26.00 -10.67 -11.39
CA ALA A 208 -25.53 -11.99 -11.82
C ALA A 208 -25.97 -12.28 -13.27
N GLY A 209 -25.09 -12.87 -14.08
CA GLY A 209 -25.34 -13.12 -15.51
C GLY A 209 -25.02 -11.93 -16.43
N GLU A 210 -24.58 -10.80 -15.88
CA GLU A 210 -24.14 -9.64 -16.66
C GLU A 210 -22.62 -9.55 -16.76
N LYS A 211 -22.17 -8.79 -17.77
CA LYS A 211 -20.78 -8.37 -17.93
C LYS A 211 -20.57 -7.07 -17.15
N LEU A 212 -19.79 -7.11 -16.08
CA LEU A 212 -19.57 -5.96 -15.18
C LEU A 212 -18.35 -5.15 -15.59
N GLY A 213 -18.51 -3.85 -15.81
CA GLY A 213 -17.47 -2.95 -16.28
C GLY A 213 -18.00 -1.84 -17.20
N PRO A 214 -17.14 -1.19 -18.01
CA PRO A 214 -15.71 -1.49 -18.17
C PRO A 214 -14.86 -1.06 -16.97
N VAL A 215 -13.77 -1.76 -16.73
CA VAL A 215 -12.59 -1.30 -15.97
C VAL A 215 -11.48 -0.98 -16.98
N THR A 216 -11.05 0.27 -17.02
CA THR A 216 -10.05 0.75 -17.98
C THR A 216 -8.65 0.63 -17.40
N VAL A 217 -7.72 0.07 -18.18
CA VAL A 217 -6.30 0.00 -17.85
C VAL A 217 -5.61 1.30 -18.27
N HIS A 218 -4.92 1.94 -17.34
CA HIS A 218 -4.06 3.10 -17.63
C HIS A 218 -2.62 2.77 -17.26
N THR A 219 -1.68 2.83 -18.20
CA THR A 219 -0.27 2.47 -17.93
C THR A 219 0.70 3.11 -18.91
N ASP A 220 1.97 3.26 -18.48
CA ASP A 220 3.09 3.59 -19.36
C ASP A 220 3.84 2.35 -19.90
N ALA A 221 3.51 1.16 -19.40
CA ALA A 221 4.08 -0.10 -19.87
C ALA A 221 3.55 -0.44 -21.27
N GLY A 222 4.35 -1.14 -22.07
CA GLY A 222 3.92 -1.61 -23.39
C GLY A 222 2.77 -2.63 -23.33
N SER A 223 2.71 -3.41 -22.24
CA SER A 223 1.66 -4.39 -21.95
C SER A 223 1.63 -4.73 -20.47
N VAL A 224 0.47 -5.11 -19.96
CA VAL A 224 0.25 -5.65 -18.61
C VAL A 224 -0.27 -7.09 -18.71
N SER A 225 0.15 -7.96 -17.80
CA SER A 225 -0.52 -9.24 -17.56
C SER A 225 -1.83 -9.00 -16.80
N VAL A 226 -2.84 -9.79 -17.12
CA VAL A 226 -4.16 -9.76 -16.48
C VAL A 226 -4.38 -11.10 -15.77
N THR A 227 -4.53 -11.03 -14.46
CA THR A 227 -4.82 -12.19 -13.62
C THR A 227 -6.23 -12.06 -13.07
N GLY A 228 -7.09 -13.03 -13.43
CA GLY A 228 -8.45 -13.11 -12.90
C GLY A 228 -8.51 -13.65 -11.46
N PRO A 229 -9.71 -13.80 -10.90
CA PRO A 229 -9.92 -14.28 -9.54
C PRO A 229 -9.30 -15.67 -9.34
N ALA A 230 -8.52 -15.83 -8.27
CA ALA A 230 -7.86 -17.11 -7.97
C ALA A 230 -8.86 -18.23 -7.63
N ASP A 231 -10.05 -17.86 -7.13
CA ASP A 231 -11.11 -18.80 -6.80
C ASP A 231 -12.06 -18.98 -8.00
N ALA A 232 -11.73 -19.97 -8.82
CA ALA A 232 -12.54 -20.38 -9.98
C ALA A 232 -13.94 -20.90 -9.59
N SER A 233 -14.25 -21.07 -8.29
CA SER A 233 -15.51 -21.62 -7.81
C SER A 233 -16.73 -20.73 -8.12
N ALA A 234 -16.53 -19.43 -8.34
CA ALA A 234 -17.59 -18.52 -8.76
C ALA A 234 -17.82 -18.49 -10.30
N GLY A 235 -16.99 -19.17 -11.10
CA GLY A 235 -17.12 -19.21 -12.56
C GLY A 235 -16.89 -17.88 -13.28
N VAL A 236 -16.42 -16.84 -12.58
CA VAL A 236 -16.17 -15.50 -13.14
C VAL A 236 -14.89 -15.51 -13.97
N THR A 237 -14.94 -14.93 -15.18
CA THR A 237 -13.76 -14.74 -16.03
C THR A 237 -13.53 -13.27 -16.37
N VAL A 238 -12.28 -12.90 -16.64
CA VAL A 238 -11.96 -11.56 -17.11
C VAL A 238 -11.95 -11.56 -18.64
N VAL A 239 -12.76 -10.70 -19.24
CA VAL A 239 -12.98 -10.66 -20.69
C VAL A 239 -12.84 -9.26 -21.27
N ASP A 240 -12.68 -9.20 -22.60
CA ASP A 240 -12.74 -7.95 -23.37
C ASP A 240 -14.19 -7.52 -23.67
N GLU A 241 -14.33 -6.42 -24.40
CA GLU A 241 -15.63 -5.91 -24.85
C GLU A 241 -16.41 -6.94 -25.70
N ALA A 242 -15.70 -7.76 -26.48
CA ALA A 242 -16.28 -8.85 -27.29
C ALA A 242 -16.62 -10.11 -26.49
N GLY A 243 -16.25 -10.20 -25.21
CA GLY A 243 -16.49 -11.35 -24.34
C GLY A 243 -15.44 -12.46 -24.47
N LYS A 244 -14.26 -12.15 -25.03
CA LYS A 244 -13.15 -13.09 -25.11
C LYS A 244 -12.30 -13.01 -23.83
N PRO A 245 -11.86 -14.15 -23.27
CA PRO A 245 -10.95 -14.14 -22.14
C PRO A 245 -9.67 -13.34 -22.42
N VAL A 246 -9.24 -12.56 -21.43
CA VAL A 246 -8.07 -11.68 -21.52
C VAL A 246 -7.04 -12.09 -20.47
N THR A 247 -5.81 -12.30 -20.91
CA THR A 247 -4.64 -12.53 -20.05
C THR A 247 -3.58 -11.44 -20.18
N GLU A 248 -3.73 -10.55 -21.16
CA GLU A 248 -2.84 -9.41 -21.41
C GLU A 248 -3.65 -8.20 -21.88
N ALA A 249 -3.24 -7.01 -21.47
CA ALA A 249 -3.88 -5.76 -21.86
C ALA A 249 -2.83 -4.67 -22.13
N ALA A 250 -3.23 -3.61 -22.81
CA ALA A 250 -2.43 -2.41 -23.04
C ALA A 250 -3.15 -1.17 -22.48
N ASP A 251 -2.48 -0.02 -22.47
CA ASP A 251 -3.09 1.26 -22.11
C ASP A 251 -4.38 1.51 -22.92
N GLY A 252 -5.46 1.90 -22.22
CA GLY A 252 -6.79 2.11 -22.78
C GLY A 252 -7.64 0.85 -22.97
N SER A 253 -7.11 -0.34 -22.65
CA SER A 253 -7.91 -1.58 -22.70
C SER A 253 -9.06 -1.55 -21.71
N ARG A 254 -10.23 -2.05 -22.13
CA ARG A 254 -11.44 -2.13 -21.32
C ARG A 254 -11.69 -3.58 -20.93
N LEU A 255 -11.48 -3.88 -19.64
CA LEU A 255 -11.68 -5.19 -19.04
C LEU A 255 -13.06 -5.28 -18.41
N PHE A 256 -13.60 -6.49 -18.37
CA PHE A 256 -14.88 -6.76 -17.75
C PHE A 256 -14.84 -8.06 -16.97
N PHE A 257 -15.63 -8.14 -15.91
CA PHE A 257 -15.93 -9.39 -15.23
C PHE A 257 -17.14 -10.03 -15.89
N ASP A 258 -16.95 -11.20 -16.50
CA ASP A 258 -18.04 -12.01 -17.03
C ASP A 258 -18.58 -12.89 -15.90
N VAL A 259 -19.72 -12.50 -15.34
CA VAL A 259 -20.33 -13.17 -14.18
C VAL A 259 -21.35 -14.18 -14.67
N PRO A 260 -21.25 -15.47 -14.30
CA PRO A 260 -22.21 -16.46 -14.73
C PRO A 260 -23.62 -16.13 -14.22
N ALA A 261 -24.61 -16.50 -15.01
CA ALA A 261 -25.99 -16.47 -14.54
C ALA A 261 -26.13 -17.42 -13.35
N ALA A 262 -26.95 -17.03 -12.38
CA ALA A 262 -27.17 -17.88 -11.23
C ALA A 262 -27.93 -19.16 -11.62
N GLU A 263 -27.46 -20.31 -11.14
CA GLU A 263 -28.25 -21.54 -11.19
C GLU A 263 -29.39 -21.47 -10.18
N GLU A 264 -30.54 -22.06 -10.52
CA GLU A 264 -31.70 -22.10 -9.62
C GLU A 264 -31.31 -22.70 -8.26
N GLY A 265 -31.41 -21.89 -7.19
CA GLY A 265 -31.13 -22.31 -5.82
C GLY A 265 -29.70 -22.09 -5.29
N ALA A 266 -28.78 -21.55 -6.09
CA ALA A 266 -27.45 -21.14 -5.61
C ALA A 266 -27.49 -19.78 -4.87
N GLU A 267 -26.47 -19.41 -4.09
CA GLU A 267 -26.34 -18.02 -3.63
C GLU A 267 -26.01 -17.12 -4.83
N HIS A 268 -26.87 -16.15 -5.14
CA HIS A 268 -26.80 -15.34 -6.37
C HIS A 268 -25.87 -14.12 -6.23
N SER A 269 -25.18 -13.99 -5.10
CA SER A 269 -24.30 -12.87 -4.80
C SER A 269 -22.88 -13.32 -4.58
N GLY A 270 -21.95 -12.47 -4.96
CA GLY A 270 -20.53 -12.74 -4.75
C GLY A 270 -19.68 -11.54 -5.05
N SER A 271 -18.38 -11.73 -4.87
CA SER A 271 -17.36 -10.77 -5.23
C SER A 271 -16.19 -11.46 -5.90
N ALA A 272 -15.48 -10.69 -6.72
CA ALA A 272 -14.30 -11.14 -7.41
C ALA A 272 -13.32 -9.99 -7.56
N ALA A 273 -12.04 -10.30 -7.73
CA ALA A 273 -11.02 -9.30 -8.01
C ALA A 273 -10.19 -9.73 -9.21
N LEU A 274 -9.82 -8.77 -10.04
CA LEU A 274 -8.77 -8.94 -11.03
C LEU A 274 -7.56 -8.11 -10.61
N THR A 275 -6.38 -8.59 -10.95
CA THR A 275 -5.13 -7.84 -10.75
C THR A 275 -4.41 -7.74 -12.09
N VAL A 276 -3.96 -6.54 -12.44
CA VAL A 276 -3.06 -6.32 -13.58
C VAL A 276 -1.65 -6.02 -13.09
N GLN A 277 -0.62 -6.51 -13.79
CA GLN A 277 0.78 -6.29 -13.42
C GLN A 277 1.64 -6.00 -14.65
N ALA A 278 2.69 -5.20 -14.48
CA ALA A 278 3.74 -5.03 -15.48
C ALA A 278 5.09 -4.76 -14.82
N SER A 279 6.15 -4.85 -15.61
CA SER A 279 7.47 -4.31 -15.28
C SER A 279 7.69 -3.06 -16.13
N THR A 280 7.89 -1.93 -15.47
CA THR A 280 8.10 -0.62 -16.10
C THR A 280 8.99 0.25 -15.22
N THR A 281 9.40 1.41 -15.71
CA THR A 281 10.06 2.43 -14.90
C THR A 281 9.02 3.41 -14.38
N VAL A 282 8.95 3.62 -13.07
CA VAL A 282 8.01 4.61 -12.52
C VAL A 282 8.44 6.02 -12.94
N PRO A 283 7.53 6.89 -13.42
CA PRO A 283 7.90 8.22 -13.90
C PRO A 283 8.50 9.14 -12.83
N VAL A 284 9.61 9.79 -13.15
CA VAL A 284 10.26 10.79 -12.26
C VAL A 284 9.31 11.93 -11.91
N GLY A 285 9.17 12.22 -10.63
CA GLY A 285 8.25 13.20 -10.06
C GLY A 285 6.94 12.62 -9.51
N ARG A 286 6.68 11.30 -9.63
CA ARG A 286 5.57 10.66 -8.90
C ARG A 286 5.81 10.74 -7.40
N ALA A 287 4.74 11.00 -6.64
CA ALA A 287 4.81 10.99 -5.18
C ALA A 287 4.62 9.57 -4.64
N PHE A 288 5.18 9.34 -3.46
CA PHE A 288 5.07 8.12 -2.71
C PHE A 288 4.63 8.48 -1.29
N ALA A 289 3.44 8.03 -0.91
CA ALA A 289 2.87 8.28 0.41
C ALA A 289 2.77 6.97 1.21
N SER A 290 2.88 7.08 2.53
CA SER A 290 2.68 5.96 3.43
C SER A 290 1.26 5.97 4.02
N ASP A 291 0.78 4.79 4.42
CA ASP A 291 -0.43 4.65 5.22
C ASP A 291 -0.17 5.02 6.70
N THR A 292 1.09 5.30 7.08
CA THR A 292 1.49 5.85 8.38
C THR A 292 1.91 7.31 8.25
N LYS A 293 2.25 7.96 9.38
CA LYS A 293 2.78 9.34 9.42
C LYS A 293 4.20 9.51 8.85
N SER A 294 4.66 8.57 8.03
CA SER A 294 5.96 8.71 7.39
C SER A 294 5.87 9.75 6.28
N GLN A 295 6.76 10.74 6.29
CA GLN A 295 6.71 11.85 5.33
C GLN A 295 6.60 11.42 3.87
N THR A 296 5.89 12.22 3.07
CA THR A 296 5.80 12.05 1.62
C THR A 296 7.20 12.05 0.97
N GLN A 297 7.40 11.13 0.04
CA GLN A 297 8.61 10.99 -0.77
C GLN A 297 8.30 11.32 -2.22
N ILE A 298 9.28 11.83 -2.98
CA ILE A 298 9.12 12.09 -4.41
C ILE A 298 10.18 11.35 -5.23
N LEU A 299 9.75 10.71 -6.31
CA LEU A 299 10.60 9.84 -7.12
C LEU A 299 11.62 10.64 -7.94
N ALA A 300 12.89 10.30 -7.75
CA ALA A 300 14.03 10.86 -8.47
C ALA A 300 14.65 9.89 -9.48
N GLY A 301 14.46 8.58 -9.30
CA GLY A 301 14.96 7.55 -10.20
C GLY A 301 14.31 6.19 -9.91
N SER A 302 14.25 5.34 -10.93
CA SER A 302 13.64 4.01 -10.85
C SER A 302 14.46 3.05 -11.69
N SER A 303 14.73 1.85 -11.16
CA SER A 303 15.04 0.72 -12.04
C SER A 303 13.76 0.27 -12.74
N GLU A 304 13.88 -0.69 -13.66
CA GLU A 304 12.71 -1.49 -14.04
C GLU A 304 12.13 -2.13 -12.77
N SER A 305 10.84 -1.91 -12.55
CA SER A 305 10.14 -2.16 -11.30
C SER A 305 8.76 -2.76 -11.56
N THR A 306 8.35 -3.66 -10.68
CA THR A 306 7.02 -4.26 -10.74
C THR A 306 5.97 -3.24 -10.29
N VAL A 307 4.94 -3.06 -11.11
CA VAL A 307 3.77 -2.23 -10.82
C VAL A 307 2.53 -3.10 -10.90
N SER A 308 1.55 -2.81 -10.03
CA SER A 308 0.30 -3.59 -9.99
C SER A 308 -0.91 -2.72 -9.70
N ALA A 309 -2.07 -3.14 -10.19
CA ALA A 309 -3.36 -2.53 -9.85
C ALA A 309 -4.43 -3.61 -9.71
N THR A 310 -5.41 -3.38 -8.84
CA THR A 310 -6.51 -4.31 -8.58
C THR A 310 -7.84 -3.60 -8.81
N ALA A 311 -8.78 -4.30 -9.43
CA ALA A 311 -10.17 -3.89 -9.44
C ALA A 311 -11.05 -4.98 -8.85
N THR A 312 -12.13 -4.58 -8.17
CA THR A 312 -13.11 -5.51 -7.60
C THR A 312 -14.45 -5.44 -8.32
N ALA A 313 -15.15 -6.56 -8.34
CA ALA A 313 -16.52 -6.66 -8.81
C ALA A 313 -17.39 -7.25 -7.70
N HIS A 314 -18.61 -6.71 -7.57
CA HIS A 314 -19.65 -7.25 -6.69
C HIS A 314 -20.92 -7.49 -7.49
N TRP A 315 -21.58 -8.63 -7.25
CA TRP A 315 -22.86 -8.93 -7.89
C TRP A 315 -23.88 -9.51 -6.93
N ALA A 316 -25.15 -9.38 -7.32
CA ALA A 316 -26.27 -10.07 -6.72
C ALA A 316 -27.40 -10.28 -7.74
N GLY A 317 -28.36 -11.15 -7.44
CA GLY A 317 -29.55 -11.30 -8.28
C GLY A 317 -30.60 -10.19 -8.12
N LYS A 318 -30.66 -9.55 -6.95
CA LYS A 318 -31.65 -8.54 -6.56
C LYS A 318 -31.17 -7.73 -5.35
N GLY A 319 -31.88 -6.65 -5.03
CA GLY A 319 -31.57 -5.75 -3.92
C GLY A 319 -30.50 -4.74 -4.30
N ALA A 320 -29.99 -4.01 -3.30
CA ALA A 320 -28.84 -3.13 -3.49
C ALA A 320 -27.56 -3.93 -3.80
N ILE A 321 -26.77 -3.44 -4.76
CA ILE A 321 -25.52 -4.06 -5.22
C ILE A 321 -24.41 -3.00 -5.21
N PRO A 322 -23.78 -2.77 -4.06
CA PRO A 322 -22.82 -1.69 -3.90
C PRO A 322 -21.45 -2.04 -4.51
N ALA A 323 -20.79 -1.02 -5.06
CA ALA A 323 -19.34 -0.98 -5.29
C ALA A 323 -18.81 0.32 -4.69
N VAL A 324 -17.78 0.22 -3.84
CA VAL A 324 -17.24 1.37 -3.11
C VAL A 324 -15.73 1.47 -3.28
N SER A 325 -15.26 2.66 -3.68
CA SER A 325 -13.86 3.05 -3.67
C SER A 325 -13.64 4.23 -2.70
N ALA A 326 -12.38 4.43 -2.30
CA ALA A 326 -11.99 5.43 -1.32
C ALA A 326 -10.65 6.04 -1.71
N GLU A 327 -10.57 7.37 -1.80
CA GLU A 327 -9.36 8.10 -2.18
C GLU A 327 -9.15 9.30 -1.25
N LYS A 328 -7.89 9.63 -0.92
CA LYS A 328 -7.61 10.84 -0.13
C LYS A 328 -7.91 12.07 -0.99
N ASN A 329 -8.60 13.04 -0.42
CA ASN A 329 -8.85 14.34 -1.02
C ASN A 329 -8.29 15.43 -0.10
N CYS A 330 -7.04 15.80 -0.32
CA CYS A 330 -6.38 16.82 0.51
C CYS A 330 -7.00 18.21 0.32
N SER A 331 -7.49 18.52 -0.89
CA SER A 331 -8.15 19.80 -1.17
C SER A 331 -9.42 20.00 -0.34
N ALA A 332 -10.11 18.91 0.01
CA ALA A 332 -11.31 18.91 0.84
C ALA A 332 -11.03 18.50 2.31
N SER A 333 -9.77 18.27 2.68
CA SER A 333 -9.35 17.78 4.00
C SER A 333 -10.11 16.52 4.42
N GLY A 334 -10.08 15.48 3.60
CA GLY A 334 -10.86 14.28 3.86
C GLY A 334 -10.53 13.09 2.97
N VAL A 335 -11.39 12.08 3.03
CA VAL A 335 -11.38 10.92 2.15
C VAL A 335 -12.67 10.91 1.35
N ASP A 336 -12.57 10.91 0.03
CA ASP A 336 -13.70 10.76 -0.86
C ASP A 336 -14.08 9.29 -0.98
N LEU A 337 -15.32 8.99 -0.62
CA LEU A 337 -15.93 7.67 -0.81
C LEU A 337 -16.87 7.72 -1.99
N THR A 338 -16.49 7.05 -3.07
CA THR A 338 -17.35 6.90 -4.24
C THR A 338 -18.10 5.59 -4.13
N ALA A 339 -19.41 5.67 -3.96
CA ALA A 339 -20.30 4.52 -3.86
C ALA A 339 -21.23 4.49 -5.07
N SER A 340 -21.22 3.36 -5.78
CA SER A 340 -22.16 3.04 -6.85
C SER A 340 -23.10 1.92 -6.41
N ASN A 341 -24.33 1.93 -6.92
CA ASN A 341 -25.32 0.89 -6.64
C ASN A 341 -26.02 0.49 -7.95
N GLN A 342 -25.60 -0.63 -8.53
CA GLN A 342 -26.22 -1.18 -9.76
C GLN A 342 -27.37 -2.16 -9.46
N GLY A 343 -27.87 -2.12 -8.22
CA GLY A 343 -29.04 -2.88 -7.77
C GLY A 343 -30.38 -2.24 -8.13
N ASP A 344 -31.46 -2.83 -7.61
CA ASP A 344 -32.84 -2.36 -7.78
C ASP A 344 -33.49 -1.83 -6.49
N GLU A 345 -32.75 -1.81 -5.39
CA GLU A 345 -33.14 -1.19 -4.11
C GLU A 345 -32.09 -0.18 -3.65
N ASP A 346 -32.47 0.69 -2.72
CA ASP A 346 -31.59 1.71 -2.14
C ASP A 346 -30.47 1.10 -1.29
N PHE A 347 -29.22 1.47 -1.57
CA PHE A 347 -28.07 1.12 -0.74
C PHE A 347 -27.92 2.16 0.37
N THR A 348 -28.26 1.81 1.60
CA THR A 348 -28.08 2.69 2.76
C THR A 348 -26.98 2.16 3.66
N PHE A 349 -26.02 3.02 3.99
CA PHE A 349 -24.93 2.73 4.92
C PHE A 349 -24.76 3.87 5.92
N GLU A 350 -24.15 3.58 7.06
CA GLU A 350 -23.84 4.56 8.09
C GLU A 350 -22.35 4.87 8.09
N LEU A 351 -22.02 6.14 8.17
CA LEU A 351 -20.65 6.62 8.21
C LEU A 351 -20.56 7.78 9.20
N MET A 352 -19.68 7.66 10.20
CA MET A 352 -19.52 8.69 11.24
C MET A 352 -20.84 9.07 11.95
N GLY A 353 -21.76 8.12 12.13
CA GLY A 353 -23.07 8.37 12.74
C GLY A 353 -24.12 8.99 11.81
N VAL A 354 -23.79 9.16 10.52
CA VAL A 354 -24.66 9.75 9.51
C VAL A 354 -25.07 8.67 8.51
N LYS A 355 -26.37 8.59 8.20
CA LYS A 355 -26.88 7.69 7.17
C LYS A 355 -26.71 8.32 5.79
N HIS A 356 -26.14 7.54 4.88
CA HIS A 356 -26.01 7.86 3.47
C HIS A 356 -26.81 6.84 2.65
N THR A 357 -27.54 7.33 1.65
CA THR A 357 -28.36 6.47 0.78
C THR A 357 -28.00 6.71 -0.68
N ILE A 358 -27.58 5.66 -1.36
CA ILE A 358 -27.31 5.63 -2.79
C ILE A 358 -28.48 4.92 -3.47
N ALA A 359 -29.30 5.68 -4.18
CA ALA A 359 -30.44 5.13 -4.89
C ALA A 359 -30.01 4.12 -5.97
N ALA A 360 -30.91 3.21 -6.32
CA ALA A 360 -30.70 2.24 -7.40
C ALA A 360 -30.24 2.91 -8.71
N GLY A 361 -29.23 2.33 -9.36
CA GLY A 361 -28.61 2.82 -10.59
C GLY A 361 -27.83 4.13 -10.45
N ARG A 362 -27.52 4.57 -9.23
CA ARG A 362 -26.80 5.83 -8.99
C ARG A 362 -25.38 5.59 -8.48
N THR A 363 -24.55 6.59 -8.75
CA THR A 363 -23.22 6.75 -8.14
C THR A 363 -23.20 8.10 -7.42
N GLN A 364 -22.61 8.12 -6.25
CA GLN A 364 -22.42 9.34 -5.47
C GLN A 364 -21.08 9.28 -4.74
N THR A 365 -20.41 10.43 -4.67
CA THR A 365 -19.23 10.63 -3.85
C THR A 365 -19.61 11.37 -2.58
N VAL A 366 -19.11 10.88 -1.44
CA VAL A 366 -19.26 11.50 -0.12
C VAL A 366 -17.87 11.72 0.46
N THR A 367 -17.54 12.96 0.78
CA THR A 367 -16.29 13.29 1.47
C THR A 367 -16.45 13.09 2.98
N VAL A 368 -15.57 12.28 3.57
CA VAL A 368 -15.43 12.12 5.01
C VAL A 368 -14.44 13.16 5.51
N PRO A 369 -14.89 14.19 6.24
CA PRO A 369 -13.98 15.21 6.74
C PRO A 369 -13.07 14.62 7.81
N LEU A 370 -11.78 14.92 7.70
CA LEU A 370 -10.74 14.48 8.62
C LEU A 370 -9.85 15.67 9.00
N LYS A 371 -9.23 15.60 10.17
CA LYS A 371 -8.19 16.56 10.54
C LYS A 371 -6.87 16.15 9.91
N GLU A 372 -5.99 17.13 9.72
CA GLU A 372 -4.58 16.87 9.40
C GLU A 372 -3.98 15.89 10.41
N ASP A 373 -3.13 14.98 9.92
CA ASP A 373 -2.46 13.93 10.68
C ASP A 373 -3.41 12.91 11.36
N GLN A 374 -4.70 12.92 11.01
CA GLN A 374 -5.69 12.02 11.59
C GLN A 374 -5.63 10.65 10.91
N ALA A 375 -5.33 9.62 11.69
CA ALA A 375 -5.55 8.23 11.29
C ALA A 375 -7.06 7.94 11.19
N TYR A 376 -7.44 7.17 10.18
CA TYR A 376 -8.80 6.69 9.99
C TYR A 376 -8.79 5.19 9.74
N ASP A 377 -9.82 4.51 10.26
CA ASP A 377 -10.09 3.10 10.04
C ASP A 377 -11.59 2.90 10.23
N PHE A 378 -12.30 2.67 9.13
CA PHE A 378 -13.74 2.42 9.15
C PHE A 378 -14.12 1.39 8.10
N THR A 379 -15.23 0.69 8.35
CA THR A 379 -15.76 -0.33 7.44
C THR A 379 -17.15 0.07 7.01
N ILE A 380 -17.37 0.12 5.70
CA ILE A 380 -18.69 0.28 5.09
C ILE A 380 -19.25 -1.12 4.91
N THR A 381 -20.37 -1.40 5.55
CA THR A 381 -21.09 -2.67 5.42
C THR A 381 -22.32 -2.49 4.54
N GLY A 382 -22.75 -3.56 3.90
CA GLY A 382 -23.88 -3.57 2.99
C GLY A 382 -24.58 -4.92 2.92
N PRO A 383 -25.61 -5.03 2.07
CA PRO A 383 -26.33 -6.29 1.86
C PRO A 383 -25.40 -7.36 1.28
N ASN A 384 -25.84 -8.62 1.34
CA ASN A 384 -25.15 -9.76 0.73
C ASN A 384 -23.70 -9.94 1.23
N GLY A 385 -23.42 -9.58 2.48
CA GLY A 385 -22.09 -9.68 3.07
C GLY A 385 -21.09 -8.68 2.50
N PHE A 386 -21.55 -7.61 1.84
CA PHE A 386 -20.66 -6.55 1.37
C PHE A 386 -19.96 -5.88 2.55
N GLU A 387 -18.63 -5.85 2.50
CA GLU A 387 -17.80 -5.11 3.43
C GLU A 387 -16.67 -4.41 2.67
N LYS A 388 -16.42 -3.14 2.98
CA LYS A 388 -15.29 -2.37 2.46
C LYS A 388 -14.63 -1.64 3.63
N ARG A 389 -13.45 -2.12 4.02
CA ARG A 389 -12.61 -1.43 5.00
C ARG A 389 -11.79 -0.34 4.31
N VAL A 390 -11.68 0.81 4.96
CA VAL A 390 -10.94 1.98 4.51
C VAL A 390 -10.07 2.44 5.67
N THR A 391 -8.76 2.45 5.47
CA THR A 391 -7.77 2.76 6.50
C THR A 391 -6.65 3.64 5.93
N GLY A 392 -6.00 4.43 6.79
CA GLY A 392 -4.88 5.29 6.42
C GLY A 392 -4.71 6.47 7.36
N VAL A 393 -3.93 7.47 6.92
CA VAL A 393 -3.73 8.75 7.60
C VAL A 393 -3.92 9.88 6.58
N LEU A 394 -4.66 10.92 6.96
CA LEU A 394 -4.71 12.16 6.18
C LEU A 394 -3.44 12.98 6.47
N ASP A 395 -2.46 12.92 5.57
CA ASP A 395 -1.19 13.65 5.63
C ASP A 395 -1.05 14.48 4.33
N CYS A 396 -1.59 15.69 4.40
CA CYS A 396 -1.85 16.60 3.30
C CYS A 396 -1.09 17.92 3.42
N LYS A 397 -0.29 18.08 4.47
CA LYS A 397 0.53 19.28 4.73
C LYS A 397 1.88 18.89 5.27
N THR A 398 2.91 19.67 4.95
CA THR A 398 4.20 19.48 5.60
C THR A 398 4.13 19.95 7.07
N ALA A 399 4.96 19.37 7.93
CA ALA A 399 5.04 19.77 9.33
C ALA A 399 5.47 21.24 9.51
N GLY A 400 6.19 21.81 8.53
CA GLY A 400 6.49 23.24 8.48
C GLY A 400 5.25 24.13 8.36
N GLU A 401 4.26 23.72 7.55
CA GLU A 401 3.01 24.47 7.34
C GLU A 401 2.06 24.41 8.53
N THR A 402 2.03 23.30 9.26
CA THR A 402 1.10 23.10 10.37
C THR A 402 1.52 23.79 11.65
N GLY A 403 2.76 24.29 11.73
CA GLY A 403 3.34 24.80 12.99
C GLY A 403 3.47 23.73 14.08
N SER A 404 3.21 22.46 13.76
CA SER A 404 3.31 21.31 14.66
C SER A 404 4.75 20.81 14.81
N GLY A 405 5.75 21.68 14.63
CA GLY A 405 7.17 21.45 14.88
C GLY A 405 7.48 21.22 16.36
N GLY A 406 6.77 20.29 16.99
CA GLY A 406 6.96 19.86 18.37
C GLY A 406 8.28 19.12 18.52
N GLY A 407 9.39 19.85 18.53
CA GLY A 407 10.71 19.44 19.03
C GLY A 407 11.35 18.19 18.45
N ALA A 408 10.70 17.48 17.52
CA ALA A 408 11.25 16.29 16.88
C ALA A 408 12.36 16.75 15.93
N GLN A 409 13.59 16.41 16.29
CA GLN A 409 14.78 16.75 15.52
C GLN A 409 14.76 15.94 14.21
N PRO A 410 14.79 16.56 13.01
CA PRO A 410 14.97 15.83 11.77
C PRO A 410 16.13 14.83 11.88
N SER A 411 15.82 13.56 11.65
CA SER A 411 16.73 12.45 11.88
C SER A 411 17.09 11.79 10.56
N SER A 412 18.37 11.49 10.39
CA SER A 412 18.88 10.66 9.29
C SER A 412 18.49 9.19 9.44
N GLU A 413 18.09 8.78 10.65
CA GLU A 413 17.59 7.45 10.94
C GLU A 413 16.06 7.45 11.00
N PRO A 414 15.39 6.47 10.35
CA PRO A 414 13.96 6.36 10.41
C PRO A 414 13.44 6.18 11.84
N SER A 415 12.34 6.85 12.18
CA SER A 415 11.71 6.77 13.49
C SER A 415 10.92 5.45 13.65
N PRO A 416 10.73 4.94 14.88
CA PRO A 416 9.81 3.83 15.13
C PRO A 416 8.38 4.19 14.72
N ALA A 417 7.65 3.23 14.14
CA ALA A 417 6.23 3.42 13.83
C ALA A 417 5.45 3.70 15.13
N SER A 418 4.76 4.84 15.19
CA SER A 418 3.92 5.23 16.33
C SER A 418 2.46 5.19 15.92
N ALA A 419 1.65 4.33 16.56
CA ALA A 419 0.20 4.46 16.54
C ALA A 419 -0.14 5.69 17.39
N GLY A 420 -0.59 6.79 16.76
CA GLY A 420 -0.79 8.07 17.43
C GLY A 420 -1.66 7.96 18.69
N SER A 421 -1.15 8.45 19.81
CA SER A 421 -1.91 8.64 21.04
C SER A 421 -2.54 10.04 21.07
N THR A 422 -3.79 10.11 21.51
CA THR A 422 -4.54 11.35 21.74
C THR A 422 -3.88 12.19 22.83
N PRO A 423 -3.76 13.53 22.71
CA PRO A 423 -3.19 14.34 23.80
C PRO A 423 -4.21 14.52 24.92
N ALA A 424 -3.91 13.98 26.11
CA ALA A 424 -4.59 14.34 27.35
C ALA A 424 -3.79 15.45 28.05
N GLY A 425 -4.41 16.63 28.21
CA GLY A 425 -3.81 17.76 28.90
C GLY A 425 -3.75 17.55 30.42
N GLY A 426 -2.63 17.98 31.01
CA GLY A 426 -2.63 18.76 32.25
C GLY A 426 -2.77 18.03 33.60
N ALA A 427 -1.59 17.74 34.17
CA ALA A 427 -1.24 17.79 35.59
C ALA A 427 -1.83 16.79 36.59
N GLY A 428 -0.94 15.95 37.11
CA GLY A 428 -0.94 15.50 38.50
C GLY A 428 -1.44 14.08 38.73
N GLU A 429 -0.58 13.28 39.34
CA GLU A 429 -0.85 12.06 40.10
C GLU A 429 -0.81 10.71 39.34
N ASP A 430 0.22 9.95 39.74
CA ASP A 430 0.36 8.50 39.74
C ASP A 430 0.31 7.73 38.40
N LEU A 431 1.49 7.58 37.78
CA LEU A 431 1.72 6.70 36.64
C LEU A 431 2.01 5.26 37.10
N ALA A 432 0.98 4.58 37.59
CA ALA A 432 0.98 3.12 37.71
C ALA A 432 -0.44 2.54 37.70
N ALA A 433 -1.30 2.93 36.77
CA ALA A 433 -2.58 2.24 36.57
C ALA A 433 -3.20 2.52 35.19
N THR A 434 -2.85 1.76 34.16
CA THR A 434 -3.83 1.36 33.11
C THR A 434 -3.35 0.10 32.39
N GLY A 435 -4.26 -0.86 32.17
CA GLY A 435 -4.03 -2.01 31.29
C GLY A 435 -4.50 -3.38 31.78
N GLY A 436 -5.30 -3.49 32.84
CA GLY A 436 -5.90 -4.76 33.29
C GLY A 436 -7.38 -4.84 32.91
N SER A 437 -7.71 -5.40 31.75
CA SER A 437 -9.10 -5.76 31.41
C SER A 437 -9.60 -6.87 32.35
N SER A 438 -10.84 -6.76 32.82
CA SER A 438 -11.45 -7.53 33.92
C SER A 438 -11.84 -8.98 33.57
N ALA A 439 -11.05 -9.67 32.74
CA ALA A 439 -11.22 -11.10 32.43
C ALA A 439 -10.02 -11.98 32.83
N THR A 440 -8.94 -11.38 33.34
CA THR A 440 -7.66 -12.08 33.59
C THR A 440 -7.62 -13.01 34.84
N PRO A 441 -8.48 -12.93 35.88
CA PRO A 441 -8.42 -13.92 36.98
C PRO A 441 -8.88 -15.32 36.55
N VAL A 442 -9.73 -15.43 35.52
CA VAL A 442 -10.30 -16.71 35.08
C VAL A 442 -9.32 -17.48 34.20
N ILE A 443 -8.52 -16.78 33.39
CA ILE A 443 -7.53 -17.40 32.49
C ILE A 443 -6.28 -17.87 33.24
N GLY A 444 -5.87 -17.16 34.31
CA GLY A 444 -4.80 -17.60 35.20
C GLY A 444 -5.15 -18.87 36.00
N GLY A 445 -6.41 -19.02 36.41
CA GLY A 445 -6.88 -20.19 37.16
C GLY A 445 -6.91 -21.48 36.34
N ILE A 446 -7.27 -21.40 35.06
CA ILE A 446 -7.38 -22.58 34.17
C ILE A 446 -6.00 -23.13 33.79
N ALA A 447 -5.01 -22.26 33.60
CA ALA A 447 -3.65 -22.69 33.29
C ALA A 447 -2.99 -23.48 34.45
N VAL A 448 -3.21 -23.06 35.70
CA VAL A 448 -2.70 -23.77 36.88
C VAL A 448 -3.39 -25.12 37.06
N ALA A 449 -4.71 -25.21 36.83
CA ALA A 449 -5.45 -26.47 36.91
C ALA A 449 -4.97 -27.50 35.86
N LEU A 450 -4.70 -27.07 34.62
CA LEU A 450 -4.21 -27.96 33.56
C LEU A 450 -2.77 -28.45 33.81
N VAL A 451 -1.90 -27.63 34.41
CA VAL A 451 -0.54 -28.04 34.80
C VAL A 451 -0.57 -29.05 35.94
N VAL A 452 -1.46 -28.88 36.93
CA VAL A 452 -1.62 -29.84 38.04
C VAL A 452 -2.17 -31.18 37.54
N ILE A 453 -3.16 -31.16 36.64
CA ILE A 453 -3.72 -32.40 36.04
C ILE A 453 -2.67 -33.08 35.14
N GLY A 454 -1.96 -32.32 34.31
CA GLY A 454 -0.88 -32.83 33.46
C GLY A 454 0.26 -33.46 34.29
N GLY A 455 0.67 -32.80 35.38
CA GLY A 455 1.68 -33.30 36.30
C GLY A 455 1.28 -34.59 37.02
N ALA A 456 0.03 -34.70 37.47
CA ALA A 456 -0.49 -35.91 38.11
C ALA A 456 -0.55 -37.10 37.15
N THR A 457 -0.87 -36.86 35.87
CA THR A 457 -0.98 -37.91 34.84
C THR A 457 0.40 -38.47 34.48
N VAL A 458 1.41 -37.59 34.33
CA VAL A 458 2.81 -38.00 34.06
C VAL A 458 3.42 -38.74 35.26
N PHE A 459 3.11 -38.35 36.50
CA PHE A 459 3.59 -39.02 37.70
C PHE A 459 2.99 -40.44 37.86
N LEU A 460 1.70 -40.62 37.57
CA LEU A 460 1.05 -41.94 37.63
C LEU A 460 1.53 -42.88 36.51
N LEU A 461 1.84 -42.37 35.32
CA LEU A 461 2.41 -43.15 34.23
C LEU A 461 3.87 -43.55 34.49
N ARG A 462 4.68 -42.70 35.16
CA ARG A 462 6.02 -43.07 35.59
C ARG A 462 6.03 -44.15 36.68
N ARG A 463 5.08 -44.12 37.63
CA ARG A 463 4.96 -45.16 38.67
C ARG A 463 4.57 -46.52 38.11
N LYS A 464 3.78 -46.59 37.04
CA LYS A 464 3.42 -47.86 36.38
C LYS A 464 4.54 -48.46 35.54
N LYS A 465 5.54 -47.67 35.12
CA LYS A 465 6.68 -48.18 34.33
C LYS A 465 7.78 -48.79 35.21
N VAL A 466 7.90 -48.35 36.47
CA VAL A 466 8.90 -48.87 37.43
C VAL A 466 8.43 -50.18 38.10
N SER A 467 7.14 -50.55 37.98
CA SER A 467 6.61 -51.82 38.49
C SER A 467 6.42 -52.91 37.42
N ALA A 468 6.93 -52.70 36.20
CA ALA A 468 6.88 -53.67 35.10
C ALA A 468 8.26 -54.23 34.70
N GLU A 469 9.32 -53.85 35.41
CA GLU A 469 10.65 -54.46 35.36
C GLU A 469 11.11 -54.79 36.79
N SER A 470 10.56 -55.89 37.34
CA SER A 470 11.11 -56.66 38.45
C SER A 470 10.57 -58.08 38.37
#